data_AF-A0A7C7QIK6-F1
#
_entry.id   AF-A0A7C7QIK6-F1
#
_cell.length_a   1.000
_cell.length_b   1.000
_cell.length_c   1.000
_cell.angle_alpha   90.00
_cell.angle_beta   90.00
_cell.angle_gamma   90.00
#
_symmetry.space_group_name_H-M   'P 1'
#
loop_
_entity.id
_entity.type
_entity.pdbx_description
1 polymer ?
#
loop_
_entity_poly.entity_id
_entity_poly.type
_entity_poly.pdbx_seq_one_letter_code
_entity_poly.pdbx_strand_id
1 'polypeptide(L)'
;MLSLKGHEDRVVVLQGFQIVVVFQNDFLGDHQSLKYGGGSGRTQTNGECFALKGEETDRVPVYSRPIGATRQLVGSGFPEFSQNSELAAYALIHSNRIVGDEIFLVFIDLSVEVADFGQEILYPENITAHPNYDNPRIKDVKDYGDLRLVNPVK
;
A
#
# COMPACT_ATOMS: atom_id res chain seq x y z
N MET A 1 -1.63 32.75 14.42
CA MET A 1 -0.73 33.11 13.30
C MET A 1 0.60 32.40 13.52
N LEU A 2 0.77 31.24 12.88
CA LEU A 2 2.04 30.54 12.78
C LEU A 2 2.12 30.02 11.35
N SER A 3 3.04 30.64 10.62
CA SER A 3 3.37 30.38 9.24
C SER A 3 4.35 29.22 9.19
N LEU A 4 4.04 28.17 8.44
CA LEU A 4 5.02 27.20 7.97
C LEU A 4 4.93 27.17 6.44
N LYS A 5 5.87 27.90 5.84
CA LYS A 5 6.31 27.73 4.44
C LYS A 5 7.18 26.48 4.38
N GLY A 6 6.96 25.63 3.39
CA GLY A 6 7.85 24.51 3.08
C GLY A 6 7.05 23.34 2.52
N HIS A 7 7.21 23.09 1.22
CA HIS A 7 6.76 21.88 0.53
C HIS A 7 7.36 20.64 1.20
N GLU A 8 6.54 19.75 1.76
CA GLU A 8 6.91 18.37 2.06
C GLU A 8 5.68 17.47 1.89
N ASP A 9 5.88 16.36 1.16
CA ASP A 9 4.88 15.35 0.81
C ASP A 9 4.13 14.88 2.06
N ARG A 10 2.80 14.99 2.04
CA ARG A 10 1.96 14.66 3.21
C ARG A 10 1.69 13.17 3.29
N VAL A 11 2.59 12.45 3.97
CA VAL A 11 2.32 11.09 4.47
C VAL A 11 1.35 11.19 5.65
N VAL A 12 0.13 10.67 5.50
CA VAL A 12 -0.80 10.52 6.63
C VAL A 12 -0.49 9.19 7.32
N VAL A 13 0.30 9.24 8.39
CA VAL A 13 0.54 8.09 9.28
C VAL A 13 -0.61 8.01 10.28
N LEU A 14 -1.49 7.01 10.14
CA LEU A 14 -2.46 6.66 11.17
C LEU A 14 -1.81 5.67 12.15
N GLN A 15 -1.61 6.09 13.40
CA GLN A 15 -1.12 5.20 14.46
C GLN A 15 -2.19 4.18 14.83
N GLY A 16 -1.83 2.89 14.72
CA GLY A 16 -2.63 1.76 15.18
C GLY A 16 -2.61 0.59 14.19
N PHE A 17 -1.48 -0.11 14.10
CA PHE A 17 -1.30 -1.42 13.43
C PHE A 17 -1.72 -1.58 11.95
N GLN A 18 -2.12 -0.51 11.24
CA GLN A 18 -2.37 -0.55 9.81
C GLN A 18 -1.85 0.73 9.16
N ILE A 19 -0.77 0.62 8.39
CA ILE A 19 -0.37 1.69 7.47
C ILE A 19 -1.28 1.58 6.26
N VAL A 20 -2.24 2.51 6.16
CA VAL A 20 -2.93 2.78 4.90
C VAL A 20 -2.12 3.84 4.17
N VAL A 21 -1.30 3.42 3.20
CA VAL A 21 -0.66 4.37 2.27
C VAL A 21 -1.73 4.80 1.27
N VAL A 22 -2.46 5.87 1.59
CA VAL A 22 -3.20 6.63 0.59
C VAL A 22 -2.15 7.48 -0.13
N PHE A 23 -1.80 7.14 -1.37
CA PHE A 23 -1.08 8.07 -2.22
C PHE A 23 -2.04 9.22 -2.54
N GLN A 24 -2.05 10.26 -1.70
CA GLN A 24 -2.53 11.56 -2.13
C GLN A 24 -1.47 12.07 -3.09
N ASN A 25 -1.66 11.80 -4.39
CA ASN A 25 -0.85 12.40 -5.43
C ASN A 25 -0.96 13.93 -5.28
N ASP A 26 0.02 14.57 -4.64
CA ASP A 26 0.36 15.97 -4.88
C ASP A 26 1.02 16.10 -6.27
N PHE A 27 0.35 15.55 -7.29
CA PHE A 27 0.61 15.86 -8.68
C PHE A 27 -0.08 17.20 -9.03
N LEU A 28 0.22 18.22 -8.23
CA LEU A 28 -0.12 19.61 -8.47
C LEU A 28 1.19 20.42 -8.55
N GLY A 29 2.03 20.03 -9.50
CA GLY A 29 3.13 20.81 -10.03
C GLY A 29 3.28 20.46 -11.51
N ASP A 30 2.85 21.38 -12.36
CA ASP A 30 2.89 21.32 -13.83
C ASP A 30 2.18 20.15 -14.52
N HIS A 31 0.90 20.35 -14.83
CA HIS A 31 0.26 20.17 -16.14
C HIS A 31 0.77 19.10 -17.15
N GLN A 32 1.38 17.99 -16.75
CA GLN A 32 1.71 16.90 -17.67
C GLN A 32 1.26 15.56 -17.11
N SER A 33 0.01 15.26 -17.45
CA SER A 33 -0.61 13.94 -17.52
C SER A 33 0.39 12.81 -17.79
N LEU A 34 0.39 11.78 -16.94
CA LEU A 34 0.83 10.43 -17.33
C LEU A 34 -0.10 9.95 -18.45
N LYS A 35 0.38 10.08 -19.69
CA LYS A 35 -0.33 9.65 -20.90
C LYS A 35 -0.15 8.14 -21.10
N TYR A 36 -0.99 7.36 -20.44
CA TYR A 36 -1.39 6.06 -20.99
C TYR A 36 -2.88 6.16 -21.34
N GLY A 37 -3.15 6.42 -22.62
CA GLY A 37 -4.49 6.74 -23.14
C GLY A 37 -4.85 8.22 -22.95
N GLY A 38 -5.14 8.92 -24.05
CA GLY A 38 -5.42 10.36 -24.06
C GLY A 38 -6.65 10.74 -23.24
N GLY A 39 -6.43 11.16 -22.00
CA GLY A 39 -7.39 11.84 -21.15
C GLY A 39 -6.75 12.18 -19.81
N SER A 40 -6.70 13.45 -19.43
CA SER A 40 -6.31 13.86 -18.07
C SER A 40 -7.40 13.38 -17.11
N GLY A 41 -7.24 12.18 -16.57
CA GLY A 41 -8.17 11.60 -15.62
C GLY A 41 -8.21 12.41 -14.33
N ARG A 42 -9.21 13.28 -14.17
CA ARG A 42 -9.68 13.66 -12.83
C ARG A 42 -10.06 12.38 -12.09
N THR A 43 -9.72 12.29 -10.81
CA THR A 43 -10.36 11.31 -9.92
C THR A 43 -11.87 11.57 -10.00
N GLN A 44 -12.62 10.62 -10.58
CA GLN A 44 -14.04 10.81 -10.85
C GLN A 44 -14.87 10.75 -9.56
N THR A 45 -14.31 10.17 -8.49
CA THR A 45 -14.93 9.96 -7.18
C THR A 45 -14.02 10.51 -6.09
N ASN A 46 -14.44 11.57 -5.40
CA ASN A 46 -13.71 12.20 -4.29
C ASN A 46 -14.34 11.91 -2.91
N GLY A 47 -15.38 11.07 -2.86
CA GLY A 47 -16.14 10.79 -1.64
C GLY A 47 -15.29 10.26 -0.49
N GLU A 48 -14.28 9.42 -0.79
CA GLU A 48 -13.31 8.95 0.21
C GLU A 48 -12.55 10.10 0.87
N CYS A 49 -11.94 10.97 0.08
CA CYS A 49 -11.10 12.07 0.57
C CYS A 49 -11.87 13.00 1.52
N PHE A 50 -13.16 13.22 1.23
CA PHE A 50 -14.05 14.00 2.07
C PHE A 50 -14.43 13.23 3.34
N ALA A 51 -14.81 11.95 3.21
CA ALA A 51 -15.16 11.11 4.35
C ALA A 51 -14.01 10.98 5.36
N LEU A 52 -12.76 10.78 4.89
CA LEU A 52 -11.57 10.69 5.75
C LEU A 52 -11.28 12.00 6.49
N LYS A 53 -11.69 13.14 5.94
CA LYS A 53 -11.59 14.46 6.59
C LYS A 53 -12.78 14.77 7.50
N GLY A 54 -13.79 13.90 7.54
CA GLY A 54 -15.06 14.15 8.24
C GLY A 54 -15.95 15.18 7.55
N GLU A 55 -15.73 15.44 6.26
CA GLU A 55 -16.56 16.31 5.43
C GLU A 55 -17.80 15.56 4.92
N GLU A 56 -18.86 16.31 4.58
CA GLU A 56 -20.10 15.74 4.05
C GLU A 56 -19.86 15.09 2.69
N THR A 57 -20.49 13.94 2.46
CA THR A 57 -20.37 13.16 1.23
C THR A 57 -21.76 12.78 0.74
N ASP A 58 -21.96 12.78 -0.58
CA ASP A 58 -23.25 12.42 -1.19
C ASP A 58 -23.63 10.95 -0.95
N ARG A 59 -22.64 10.11 -0.65
CA ARG A 59 -22.79 8.71 -0.26
C ARG A 59 -21.57 8.24 0.51
N VAL A 60 -21.76 7.22 1.33
CA VAL A 60 -20.65 6.57 2.07
C VAL A 60 -19.73 5.86 1.07
N PRO A 61 -18.41 6.16 1.07
CA PRO A 61 -17.46 5.46 0.23
C PRO A 61 -17.25 4.04 0.74
N VAL A 62 -17.16 3.08 -0.20
CA VAL A 62 -16.97 1.66 0.13
C VAL A 62 -15.79 1.10 -0.65
N TYR A 63 -15.00 0.25 0.03
CA TYR A 63 -14.00 -0.57 -0.62
C TYR A 63 -13.98 -1.98 -0.02
N SER A 64 -13.73 -2.96 -0.87
CA SER A 64 -13.51 -4.34 -0.47
C SER A 64 -12.02 -4.59 -0.16
N ARG A 65 -11.72 -5.55 0.71
CA ARG A 65 -10.33 -5.97 1.03
C ARG A 65 -9.99 -7.36 0.48
N PRO A 66 -10.03 -7.61 -0.86
CA PRO A 66 -9.84 -8.93 -1.44
C PRO A 66 -8.38 -9.26 -1.72
N ILE A 67 -7.43 -8.48 -1.21
CA ILE A 67 -6.02 -8.41 -1.65
C ILE A 67 -5.42 -9.76 -2.02
N GLY A 68 -5.24 -10.65 -1.05
CA GLY A 68 -4.64 -11.95 -1.31
C GLY A 68 -5.45 -12.76 -2.32
N ALA A 69 -6.78 -12.69 -2.28
CA ALA A 69 -7.65 -13.38 -3.23
C ALA A 69 -7.53 -12.83 -4.67
N THR A 70 -7.09 -11.58 -4.87
CA THR A 70 -6.93 -11.00 -6.22
C THR A 70 -5.92 -11.78 -7.06
N ARG A 71 -4.92 -12.42 -6.45
CA ARG A 71 -3.95 -13.29 -7.15
C ARG A 71 -4.64 -14.42 -7.93
N GLN A 72 -5.78 -14.91 -7.44
CA GLN A 72 -6.54 -15.99 -8.08
C GLN A 72 -7.16 -15.52 -9.40
N LEU A 73 -7.45 -14.23 -9.54
CA LEU A 73 -7.99 -13.65 -10.77
C LEU A 73 -6.98 -13.68 -11.92
N VAL A 74 -5.69 -13.75 -11.59
CA VAL A 74 -4.58 -13.73 -12.56
C VAL A 74 -3.81 -15.06 -12.59
N GLY A 75 -4.29 -16.07 -11.85
CA GLY A 75 -3.69 -17.41 -11.82
C GLY A 75 -2.32 -17.48 -11.15
N SER A 76 -1.99 -16.54 -10.25
CA SER A 76 -0.67 -16.46 -9.60
C SER A 76 -0.69 -17.07 -8.19
N GLY A 77 0.45 -17.67 -7.80
CA GLY A 77 0.71 -18.12 -6.43
C GLY A 77 1.00 -16.97 -5.46
N PHE A 78 1.00 -17.23 -4.15
CA PHE A 78 1.40 -16.20 -3.18
C PHE A 78 2.85 -15.71 -3.37
N PRO A 79 3.86 -16.57 -3.62
CA PRO A 79 5.25 -16.13 -3.72
C PRO A 79 5.48 -15.15 -4.86
N GLU A 80 4.86 -15.41 -6.01
CA GLU A 80 4.96 -14.56 -7.18
C GLU A 80 4.19 -13.24 -6.97
N PHE A 81 2.96 -13.31 -6.45
CA PHE A 81 2.18 -12.13 -6.09
C PHE A 81 2.89 -11.21 -5.10
N SER A 82 3.56 -11.78 -4.08
CA SER A 82 4.25 -10.99 -3.05
C SER A 82 5.55 -10.35 -3.51
N GLN A 83 6.20 -10.87 -4.56
CA GLN A 83 7.52 -10.43 -5.00
C GLN A 83 7.52 -9.73 -6.38
N ASN A 84 6.41 -9.78 -7.12
CA ASN A 84 6.26 -9.14 -8.42
C ASN A 84 5.23 -7.99 -8.35
N SER A 85 5.73 -6.75 -8.24
CA SER A 85 4.90 -5.56 -8.10
C SER A 85 3.99 -5.30 -9.31
N GLU A 86 4.45 -5.58 -10.53
CA GLU A 86 3.65 -5.41 -11.74
C GLU A 86 2.47 -6.39 -11.77
N LEU A 87 2.72 -7.65 -11.42
CA LEU A 87 1.68 -8.67 -11.34
C LEU A 87 0.67 -8.34 -10.24
N ALA A 88 1.13 -7.90 -9.08
CA ALA A 88 0.27 -7.54 -7.97
C ALA A 88 -0.60 -6.32 -8.31
N ALA A 89 -0.02 -5.29 -8.93
CA ALA A 89 -0.76 -4.13 -9.43
C ALA A 89 -1.81 -4.53 -10.47
N TYR A 90 -1.44 -5.41 -11.41
CA TYR A 90 -2.37 -5.92 -12.42
C TYR A 90 -3.56 -6.66 -11.79
N ALA A 91 -3.32 -7.52 -10.79
CA ALA A 91 -4.36 -8.24 -10.07
C ALA A 91 -5.30 -7.31 -9.30
N LEU A 92 -4.78 -6.28 -8.62
CA LEU A 92 -5.59 -5.28 -7.92
C LEU A 92 -6.45 -4.45 -8.88
N ILE A 93 -5.88 -4.01 -10.01
CA ILE A 93 -6.63 -3.31 -11.08
C ILE A 93 -7.73 -4.21 -11.65
N HIS A 94 -7.42 -5.48 -11.90
CA HIS A 94 -8.39 -6.44 -12.41
C HIS A 94 -9.53 -6.69 -11.41
N SER A 95 -9.22 -6.81 -10.12
CA SER A 95 -10.23 -6.92 -9.06
C SER A 95 -11.13 -5.70 -8.99
N ASN A 96 -10.55 -4.50 -9.05
CA ASN A 96 -11.31 -3.25 -9.03
C ASN A 96 -12.29 -3.14 -10.21
N ARG A 97 -11.91 -3.61 -11.41
CA ARG A 97 -12.82 -3.64 -12.57
C ARG A 97 -14.04 -4.53 -12.39
N ILE A 98 -13.96 -5.53 -11.50
CA ILE A 98 -15.05 -6.46 -11.19
C ILE A 98 -15.92 -5.91 -10.05
N VAL A 99 -15.28 -5.43 -8.98
CA VAL A 99 -15.97 -5.00 -7.76
C VAL A 99 -16.50 -3.56 -7.86
N GLY A 100 -15.76 -2.68 -8.55
CA GLY A 100 -16.07 -1.26 -8.62
C GLY A 100 -15.72 -0.49 -7.35
N ASP A 101 -14.68 -0.90 -6.62
CA ASP A 101 -14.22 -0.19 -5.43
C ASP A 101 -13.80 1.25 -5.77
N GLU A 102 -14.05 2.17 -4.84
CA GLU A 102 -13.71 3.58 -5.04
C GLU A 102 -12.25 3.90 -4.75
N ILE A 103 -11.56 2.96 -4.09
CA ILE A 103 -10.23 3.12 -3.50
C ILE A 103 -9.39 1.93 -3.92
N PHE A 104 -8.14 2.20 -4.30
CA PHE A 104 -7.11 1.17 -4.41
C PHE A 104 -6.33 1.09 -3.10
N LEU A 105 -6.46 -0.03 -2.40
CA LEU A 105 -5.57 -0.35 -1.29
C LEU A 105 -4.36 -1.10 -1.84
N VAL A 106 -3.23 -0.39 -2.02
CA VAL A 106 -1.96 -0.96 -2.47
C VAL A 106 -1.25 -1.62 -1.29
N PHE A 107 -1.78 -2.76 -0.87
CA PHE A 107 -1.23 -3.58 0.18
C PHE A 107 -0.97 -4.95 -0.44
N ILE A 108 0.24 -5.48 -0.28
CA ILE A 108 0.63 -6.78 -0.84
C ILE A 108 0.88 -7.77 0.29
N ASP A 109 1.87 -7.48 1.12
CA ASP A 109 2.22 -8.25 2.31
C ASP A 109 2.75 -7.32 3.41
N LEU A 110 2.51 -7.67 4.68
CA LEU A 110 3.06 -6.96 5.84
C LEU A 110 4.48 -7.43 6.17
N SER A 111 4.89 -8.59 5.67
CA SER A 111 6.20 -9.18 5.94
C SER A 111 7.35 -8.43 5.28
N VAL A 112 7.07 -7.53 4.33
CA VAL A 112 8.10 -6.74 3.61
C VAL A 112 8.87 -5.82 4.57
N GLU A 113 8.20 -5.22 5.56
CA GLU A 113 8.83 -4.31 6.50
C GLU A 113 9.86 -5.03 7.38
N VAL A 114 9.49 -6.20 7.88
CA VAL A 114 10.39 -7.01 8.72
C VAL A 114 11.54 -7.60 7.91
N ALA A 115 11.33 -7.89 6.61
CA ALA A 115 12.40 -8.31 5.71
C ALA A 115 13.53 -7.29 5.64
N ASP A 116 13.20 -5.99 5.57
CA ASP A 116 14.19 -4.91 5.52
C ASP A 116 15.01 -4.77 6.81
N PHE A 117 14.47 -5.23 7.95
CA PHE A 117 15.23 -5.35 9.20
C PHE A 117 16.12 -6.61 9.26
N GLY A 118 16.16 -7.39 8.18
CA GLY A 118 16.94 -8.62 8.06
C GLY A 118 16.24 -9.85 8.65
N GLN A 119 14.93 -9.81 8.87
CA GLN A 119 14.16 -11.00 9.21
C GLN A 119 14.07 -11.92 7.98
N GLU A 120 14.41 -13.19 8.17
CA GLU A 120 14.16 -14.21 7.15
C GLU A 120 12.66 -14.38 6.95
N ILE A 121 12.19 -14.25 5.70
CA ILE A 121 10.79 -14.40 5.29
C ILE A 121 10.64 -15.66 4.46
N LEU A 122 9.59 -16.43 4.76
CA LEU A 122 9.17 -17.59 4.02
C LEU A 122 8.01 -17.17 3.09
N TYR A 123 8.04 -17.69 1.86
CA TYR A 123 6.99 -17.48 0.85
C TYR A 123 6.37 -18.83 0.46
N PRO A 124 5.39 -19.34 1.22
CA PRO A 124 4.71 -20.58 0.88
C PRO A 124 3.65 -20.35 -0.21
N GLU A 125 3.26 -21.41 -0.93
CA GLU A 125 2.30 -21.28 -2.05
C GLU A 125 0.87 -20.93 -1.62
N ASN A 126 0.43 -21.47 -0.48
CA ASN A 126 -0.99 -21.48 -0.10
C ASN A 126 -1.32 -20.54 1.08
N ILE A 127 -0.33 -19.89 1.66
CA ILE A 127 -0.50 -18.94 2.77
C ILE A 127 0.32 -17.68 2.49
N THR A 128 -0.04 -16.57 3.15
CA THR A 128 0.68 -15.30 3.04
C THR A 128 2.14 -15.45 3.47
N ALA A 129 3.01 -14.57 2.98
CA ALA A 129 4.39 -14.58 3.42
C ALA A 129 4.46 -14.30 4.92
N HIS A 130 5.43 -14.91 5.58
CA HIS A 130 5.56 -14.79 7.03
C HIS A 130 7.01 -14.95 7.47
N PRO A 131 7.38 -14.42 8.65
CA PRO A 131 8.70 -14.66 9.22
C PRO A 131 9.00 -16.14 9.37
N ASN A 132 10.27 -16.52 9.22
CA ASN A 132 10.76 -17.79 9.73
C ASN A 132 10.73 -17.74 11.27
N TYR A 133 9.70 -18.33 11.86
CA TYR A 133 9.52 -18.37 13.32
C TYR A 133 10.58 -19.20 14.04
N ASP A 134 11.25 -20.12 13.34
CA ASP A 134 12.37 -20.91 13.90
C ASP A 134 13.68 -20.11 13.92
N ASN A 135 13.75 -18.99 13.18
CA ASN A 135 14.91 -18.13 13.11
C ASN A 135 14.53 -16.64 13.18
N PRO A 136 14.05 -16.15 14.35
CA PRO A 136 13.74 -14.76 14.53
C PRO A 136 15.01 -13.89 14.51
N ARG A 137 14.92 -12.70 13.90
CA ARG A 137 16.00 -11.69 13.85
C ARG A 137 16.35 -11.14 15.23
N ILE A 138 15.36 -11.04 16.11
CA ILE A 138 15.50 -10.61 17.50
C ILE A 138 15.34 -11.84 18.38
N LYS A 139 16.41 -12.25 19.06
CA LYS A 139 16.49 -13.41 19.95
C LYS A 139 16.59 -13.00 21.41
N ASP A 140 17.20 -11.85 21.68
CA ASP A 140 17.32 -11.25 23.01
C ASP A 140 17.18 -9.72 22.97
N VAL A 141 17.01 -9.10 24.15
CA VAL A 141 16.86 -7.65 24.32
C VAL A 141 18.03 -6.86 23.71
N LYS A 142 19.23 -7.44 23.66
CA LYS A 142 20.41 -6.77 23.10
C LYS A 142 20.32 -6.56 21.59
N ASP A 143 19.61 -7.44 20.88
CA ASP A 143 19.54 -7.40 19.42
C ASP A 143 18.77 -6.18 18.90
N TYR A 144 17.91 -5.57 19.74
CA TYR A 144 17.25 -4.30 19.42
C TYR A 144 18.26 -3.17 19.18
N GLY A 145 19.41 -3.19 19.84
CA GLY A 145 20.46 -2.19 19.67
C GLY A 145 21.11 -2.20 18.28
N ASP A 146 20.98 -3.32 17.56
CA ASP A 146 21.58 -3.52 16.24
C ASP A 146 20.61 -3.21 15.09
N LEU A 147 19.35 -2.92 15.38
CA LEU A 147 18.37 -2.49 14.37
C LEU A 147 18.75 -1.12 13.82
N ARG A 148 18.68 -0.98 12.50
CA ARG A 148 18.97 0.27 11.78
C ARG A 148 17.69 0.77 11.11
N LEU A 149 17.59 2.09 10.99
CA LEU A 149 16.55 2.70 10.19
C LEU A 149 16.69 2.23 8.74
N VAL A 150 15.60 1.69 8.21
CA VAL A 150 15.48 1.30 6.80
C VAL A 150 15.26 2.57 5.98
N ASN A 151 15.96 2.69 4.86
CA ASN A 151 15.71 3.75 3.89
C ASN A 151 14.75 3.22 2.82
N PRO A 152 13.49 3.69 2.76
CA PRO A 152 12.47 3.16 1.85
C PRO A 152 12.62 3.65 0.40
N VAL A 153 13.60 4.50 0.09
CA VAL A 153 13.83 5.03 -1.28
C VAL A 153 15.12 4.54 -1.93
N LYS A 154 15.84 3.59 -1.30
CA LYS A 154 16.96 2.89 -1.93
C LYS A 154 16.46 1.75 -2.81
#